data_AF-A0A7S1MZE2-F1
#
_entry.id   AF-A0A7S1MZE2-F1
#
_cell.length_a   1.000
_cell.length_b   1.000
_cell.length_c   1.000
_cell.angle_alpha   90.00
_cell.angle_beta   90.00
_cell.angle_gamma   90.00
#
_symmetry.space_group_name_H-M   'P 1'
#
loop_
_entity.id
_entity.type
_entity.pdbx_description
1 polymer ?
#
loop_
_entity_poly.entity_id
_entity_poly.type
_entity_poly.pdbx_seq_one_letter_code
_entity_poly.pdbx_strand_id
1 'polypeptide(L)'
;QLCHCFQERIKIPQEKMEYYADMAEMYVGDDVSPDFYAWVFPKYDHVGVGTGTVVNRPAISQYQAAIRERCADRLGDNPKVMKVEAHPIPEHPRPRRVVGRVALVGDAAGYVTKCSGEGIYFAAKSGRMAAEEIVALTAGGTRAPPP
;
A
#
# COMPACT_ATOMS: atom_id res chain seq x y z
N GLN A 1 11.80 -7.42 -7.21
CA GLN A 1 11.74 -7.66 -5.75
C GLN A 1 10.39 -7.16 -5.25
N LEU A 2 9.94 -7.65 -4.08
CA LEU A 2 8.68 -7.23 -3.45
C LEU A 2 9.03 -6.40 -2.21
N CYS A 3 8.35 -5.28 -2.00
CA CYS A 3 8.43 -4.55 -0.73
C CYS A 3 7.61 -5.31 0.30
N HIS A 4 8.16 -5.55 1.49
CA HIS A 4 7.42 -6.13 2.61
C HIS A 4 6.89 -5.00 3.47
N CYS A 5 5.58 -4.82 3.48
CA CYS A 5 4.91 -3.86 4.34
C CYS A 5 4.34 -4.55 5.57
N PHE A 6 4.47 -3.89 6.71
CA PHE A 6 3.94 -4.31 8.00
C PHE A 6 3.20 -3.13 8.63
N GLN A 7 2.02 -3.39 9.18
CA GLN A 7 1.18 -2.36 9.78
C GLN A 7 0.43 -2.91 11.00
N GLU A 8 0.28 -2.06 12.00
CA GLU A 8 -0.60 -2.26 13.14
C GLU A 8 -1.76 -1.26 13.09
N ARG A 9 -2.96 -1.74 13.37
CA ARG A 9 -4.11 -0.89 13.63
C ARG A 9 -4.17 -0.61 15.11
N ILE A 10 -4.06 0.66 15.49
CA ILE A 10 -3.94 1.07 16.87
C ILE A 10 -5.10 2.00 17.22
N LYS A 11 -5.87 1.60 18.22
CA LYS A 11 -6.91 2.44 18.81
C LYS A 11 -6.23 3.48 19.70
N ILE A 12 -6.54 4.75 19.48
CA ILE A 12 -6.02 5.89 20.25
C ILE A 12 -7.20 6.71 20.81
N PRO A 13 -6.99 7.52 21.87
CA PRO A 13 -8.03 8.39 22.43
C PRO A 13 -8.62 9.36 21.39
N GLN A 14 -9.90 9.72 21.55
CA GLN A 14 -10.60 10.61 20.60
C GLN A 14 -9.90 11.97 20.46
N GLU A 15 -9.43 12.55 21.56
CA GLU A 15 -8.66 13.80 21.57
C GLU A 15 -7.40 13.71 20.69
N LYS A 16 -6.73 12.55 20.68
CA LYS A 16 -5.56 12.31 19.81
C LYS A 16 -5.95 12.07 18.36
N MET A 17 -7.16 11.54 18.10
CA MET A 17 -7.68 11.42 16.74
C MET A 17 -7.98 12.79 16.10
N GLU A 18 -8.32 13.80 16.89
CA GLU A 18 -8.58 15.17 16.39
C GLU A 18 -7.33 15.78 15.73
N TYR A 19 -6.14 15.48 16.25
CA TYR A 19 -4.88 15.86 15.61
C TYR A 19 -4.76 15.31 14.19
N TYR A 20 -5.34 14.14 13.90
CA TYR A 20 -5.28 13.51 12.58
C TYR A 20 -6.53 13.77 11.71
N ALA A 21 -7.36 14.77 12.06
CA ALA A 21 -8.60 15.03 11.32
C ALA A 21 -8.37 15.35 9.83
N ASP A 22 -7.28 16.04 9.51
CA ASP A 22 -6.92 16.50 8.17
C ASP A 22 -5.47 16.19 7.77
N MET A 23 -4.77 15.33 8.52
CA MET A 23 -3.35 15.04 8.28
C MET A 23 -3.00 13.56 8.39
N ALA A 24 -1.97 13.17 7.64
CA ALA A 24 -1.28 11.90 7.75
C ALA A 24 0.21 12.16 7.95
N GLU A 25 0.88 11.27 8.66
CA GLU A 25 2.33 11.41 8.91
C GLU A 25 3.11 10.42 8.05
N MET A 26 4.25 10.90 7.56
CA MET A 26 5.22 10.13 6.81
C MET A 26 6.59 10.32 7.46
N TYR A 27 7.27 9.22 7.73
CA TYR A 27 8.55 9.18 8.42
C TYR A 27 9.60 8.56 7.53
N VAL A 28 10.75 9.23 7.43
CA VAL A 28 11.94 8.77 6.72
C VAL A 28 13.11 8.62 7.69
N GLY A 29 14.02 7.70 7.40
CA GLY A 29 15.21 7.44 8.19
C GLY A 29 15.51 5.95 8.29
N ASP A 30 16.80 5.62 8.34
CA ASP A 30 17.29 4.22 8.29
C ASP A 30 16.78 3.35 9.46
N ASP A 31 16.42 3.97 10.57
CA ASP A 31 15.84 3.34 11.75
C ASP A 31 14.38 2.90 11.56
N VAL A 32 13.61 3.62 10.75
CA VAL A 32 12.19 3.30 10.47
C VAL A 32 12.01 2.62 9.12
N SER A 33 12.88 2.90 8.15
CA SER A 33 12.98 2.18 6.87
C SER A 33 14.20 2.67 6.09
N PRO A 34 15.17 1.80 5.74
CA PRO A 34 16.39 2.20 5.02
C PRO A 34 16.16 2.49 3.53
N ASP A 35 15.04 2.07 2.97
CA ASP A 35 14.80 2.05 1.52
C ASP A 35 13.35 2.38 1.13
N PHE A 36 12.52 2.72 2.11
CA PHE A 36 11.12 3.11 1.96
C PHE A 36 10.79 4.19 3.00
N TYR A 37 9.55 4.22 3.49
CA TYR A 37 9.12 5.11 4.56
C TYR A 37 8.20 4.38 5.55
N ALA A 38 8.03 4.96 6.71
CA ALA A 38 7.03 4.58 7.69
C ALA A 38 5.89 5.61 7.73
N TRP A 39 4.72 5.21 8.22
CA TRP A 39 3.53 6.04 8.16
C TRP A 39 2.67 5.93 9.42
N VAL A 40 1.90 7.00 9.64
CA VAL A 40 0.71 6.99 10.48
C VAL A 40 -0.46 7.50 9.64
N PHE A 41 -1.35 6.59 9.26
CA PHE A 41 -2.51 6.90 8.44
C PHE A 41 -3.79 6.83 9.29
N PRO A 42 -4.48 7.97 9.52
CA PRO A 42 -5.73 7.93 10.23
C PRO A 42 -6.81 7.19 9.46
N LYS A 43 -7.63 6.48 10.21
CA LYS A 43 -8.92 5.94 9.82
C LYS A 43 -9.99 6.64 10.64
N TYR A 44 -11.23 6.22 10.46
CA TYR A 44 -12.36 6.84 11.15
C TYR A 44 -12.21 6.87 12.68
N ASP A 45 -11.73 5.78 13.28
CA ASP A 45 -11.73 5.60 14.73
C ASP A 45 -10.40 5.07 15.28
N HIS A 46 -9.37 4.96 14.45
CA HIS A 46 -8.05 4.42 14.79
C HIS A 46 -7.00 4.92 13.81
N VAL A 47 -5.73 4.64 14.09
CA VAL A 47 -4.63 4.90 13.14
C VAL A 47 -4.01 3.58 12.67
N GLY A 48 -3.56 3.56 11.42
CA GLY A 48 -2.67 2.53 10.90
C GLY A 48 -1.23 3.01 11.00
N VAL A 49 -0.42 2.36 11.85
CA VAL A 49 1.00 2.66 12.03
C VAL A 49 1.80 1.55 11.36
N GLY A 50 2.63 1.88 10.38
CA GLY A 50 3.32 0.86 9.60
C GLY A 50 4.61 1.33 8.97
N THR A 51 5.32 0.37 8.37
CA THR A 51 6.57 0.57 7.64
C THR A 51 6.70 -0.45 6.52
N GLY A 52 7.60 -0.19 5.57
CA GLY A 52 7.95 -1.08 4.49
C GLY A 52 9.46 -1.21 4.31
N THR A 53 9.92 -2.32 3.72
CA THR A 53 11.30 -2.45 3.22
C THR A 53 11.39 -3.45 2.07
N VAL A 54 12.24 -3.18 1.09
CA VAL A 54 12.56 -4.09 -0.01
C VAL A 54 13.82 -4.91 0.33
N VAL A 55 14.80 -4.28 0.98
CA VAL A 55 16.16 -4.80 1.18
C VAL A 55 16.35 -5.58 2.49
N ASN A 56 15.77 -5.14 3.62
CA ASN A 56 16.05 -5.74 4.94
C ASN A 56 14.78 -6.30 5.62
N ARG A 57 14.14 -7.25 4.95
CA ARG A 57 12.85 -7.84 5.37
C ARG A 57 12.87 -8.47 6.77
N PRO A 58 13.93 -9.18 7.21
CA PRO A 58 13.95 -9.76 8.56
C PRO A 58 13.89 -8.72 9.68
N ALA A 59 14.32 -7.49 9.44
CA ALA A 59 14.33 -6.40 10.42
C ALA A 59 13.01 -5.60 10.48
N ILE A 60 11.97 -5.97 9.71
CA ILE A 60 10.73 -5.19 9.63
C ILE A 60 10.05 -4.96 10.99
N SER A 61 10.20 -5.89 11.95
CA SER A 61 9.69 -5.72 13.31
C SER A 61 10.47 -4.68 14.12
N GLN A 62 11.78 -4.53 13.88
CA GLN A 62 12.61 -3.49 14.50
C GLN A 62 12.19 -2.12 13.97
N TYR A 63 12.01 -2.01 12.66
CA TYR A 63 11.50 -0.81 12.01
C TYR A 63 10.11 -0.42 12.52
N GLN A 64 9.22 -1.40 12.70
CA GLN A 64 7.91 -1.17 13.32
C GLN A 64 8.03 -0.63 14.75
N ALA A 65 8.95 -1.14 15.54
CA ALA A 65 9.18 -0.65 16.90
C ALA A 65 9.71 0.79 16.90
N ALA A 66 10.63 1.12 15.98
CA ALA A 66 11.16 2.47 15.83
C ALA A 66 10.09 3.49 15.43
N ILE A 67 9.18 3.16 14.50
CA ILE A 67 8.07 4.07 14.18
C ILE A 67 7.12 4.24 15.38
N ARG A 68 6.83 3.16 16.13
CA ARG A 68 6.01 3.25 17.35
C ARG A 68 6.63 4.18 18.40
N GLU A 69 7.95 4.16 18.53
CA GLU A 69 8.67 5.07 19.42
C GLU A 69 8.58 6.52 18.93
N ARG A 70 8.81 6.77 17.64
CA ARG A 70 8.75 8.12 17.05
C ARG A 70 7.37 8.79 17.13
N CYS A 71 6.29 8.00 17.12
CA CYS A 71 4.92 8.54 17.22
C CYS A 71 4.26 8.31 18.60
N ALA A 72 5.01 7.86 19.61
CA ALA A 72 4.48 7.47 20.92
C ALA A 72 3.59 8.56 21.56
N ASP A 73 4.05 9.82 21.55
CA ASP A 73 3.31 10.97 22.09
C ASP A 73 1.93 11.17 21.43
N ARG A 74 1.80 10.78 20.15
CA ARG A 74 0.55 10.85 19.38
C ARG A 74 -0.35 9.65 19.63
N LEU A 75 0.21 8.49 19.92
CA LEU A 75 -0.55 7.28 20.23
C LEU A 75 -1.18 7.32 21.62
N GLY A 76 -0.63 8.15 22.52
CA GLY A 76 -1.10 8.30 23.90
C GLY A 76 -0.68 7.15 24.80
N ASP A 77 -1.18 7.16 26.03
CA ASP A 77 -0.84 6.15 27.02
C ASP A 77 -1.54 4.82 26.72
N ASN A 78 -0.76 3.73 26.71
CA ASN A 78 -1.23 2.36 26.49
C ASN A 78 -2.02 2.14 25.17
N PRO A 79 -1.40 2.39 24.00
CA PRO A 79 -2.05 2.20 22.71
C PRO A 79 -2.47 0.75 22.49
N LYS A 80 -3.74 0.54 22.14
CA LYS A 80 -4.29 -0.82 21.95
C LYS A 80 -4.17 -1.26 20.50
N VAL A 81 -3.28 -2.20 20.23
CA VAL A 81 -3.19 -2.88 18.92
C VAL A 81 -4.43 -3.76 18.73
N MET A 82 -5.21 -3.47 17.70
CA MET A 82 -6.41 -4.20 17.33
C MET A 82 -6.13 -5.29 16.30
N LYS A 83 -5.17 -5.03 15.40
CA LYS A 83 -4.84 -5.93 14.30
C LYS A 83 -3.42 -5.69 13.83
N VAL A 84 -2.76 -6.77 13.43
CA VAL A 84 -1.46 -6.75 12.74
C VAL A 84 -1.69 -7.25 11.32
N GLU A 85 -1.15 -6.54 10.34
CA GLU A 85 -1.29 -6.82 8.92
C GLU A 85 0.09 -6.78 8.26
N ALA A 86 0.37 -7.73 7.37
CA ALA A 86 1.57 -7.74 6.56
C ALA A 86 1.20 -8.05 5.11
N HIS A 87 1.81 -7.33 4.16
CA HIS A 87 1.52 -7.52 2.75
C HIS A 87 2.77 -7.32 1.87
N PRO A 88 3.05 -8.24 0.93
CA PRO A 88 4.07 -8.01 -0.07
C PRO A 88 3.53 -7.12 -1.20
N ILE A 89 4.20 -6.01 -1.49
CA ILE A 89 3.83 -5.08 -2.56
C ILE A 89 4.62 -5.41 -3.85
N PRO A 90 3.92 -5.67 -4.97
CA PRO A 90 4.55 -5.97 -6.27
C PRO A 90 4.92 -4.69 -7.03
N GLU A 91 6.17 -4.26 -6.88
CA GLU A 91 6.73 -3.06 -7.52
C GLU A 91 7.40 -3.30 -8.89
N HIS A 92 7.23 -4.50 -9.46
CA HIS A 92 7.82 -4.85 -10.75
C HIS A 92 6.74 -5.12 -11.81
N PRO A 93 6.64 -4.27 -12.86
CA PRO A 93 5.72 -4.50 -13.96
C PRO A 93 5.96 -5.85 -14.62
N ARG A 94 4.89 -6.58 -14.96
CA ARG A 94 5.00 -7.84 -15.68
C ARG A 94 5.41 -7.60 -17.14
N PRO A 95 6.34 -8.40 -17.72
CA PRO A 95 6.81 -8.20 -19.08
C PRO A 95 5.69 -8.37 -20.12
N ARG A 96 4.78 -9.31 -19.89
CA ARG A 96 3.57 -9.52 -20.70
C ARG A 96 2.33 -9.25 -19.85
N ARG A 97 1.51 -8.29 -20.29
CA ARG A 97 0.28 -7.85 -19.59
C ARG A 97 -1.00 -8.29 -20.31
N VAL A 98 -0.90 -8.64 -21.58
CA VAL A 98 -2.01 -9.15 -22.38
C VAL A 98 -1.52 -10.38 -23.14
N VAL A 99 -2.31 -11.46 -23.10
CA VAL A 99 -2.12 -12.67 -23.90
C VAL A 99 -3.50 -13.14 -24.34
N GLY A 100 -3.77 -13.10 -25.65
CA GLY A 100 -5.08 -13.42 -26.18
C GLY A 100 -6.19 -12.58 -25.54
N ARG A 101 -7.12 -13.26 -24.88
CA ARG A 101 -8.29 -12.68 -24.19
C ARG A 101 -8.05 -12.43 -22.70
N VAL A 102 -6.80 -12.46 -22.24
CA VAL A 102 -6.43 -12.28 -20.84
C VAL A 102 -5.62 -11.00 -20.70
N ALA A 103 -6.06 -10.11 -19.81
CA ALA A 103 -5.35 -8.88 -19.46
C ALA A 103 -5.09 -8.83 -17.95
N LEU A 104 -3.90 -8.39 -17.57
CA LEU A 104 -3.52 -8.13 -16.18
C LEU A 104 -3.71 -6.63 -15.88
N VAL A 105 -4.27 -6.32 -14.71
CA VAL A 105 -4.49 -4.95 -14.21
C VAL A 105 -4.04 -4.85 -12.74
N GLY A 106 -3.81 -3.62 -12.27
CA GLY A 106 -3.36 -3.34 -10.90
C GLY A 106 -2.15 -4.14 -10.46
N ASP A 107 -2.19 -4.68 -9.25
CA ASP A 107 -1.11 -5.45 -8.62
C ASP A 107 -0.72 -6.69 -9.44
N ALA A 108 -1.69 -7.32 -10.13
CA ALA A 108 -1.41 -8.46 -10.99
C ALA A 108 -0.50 -8.08 -12.17
N ALA A 109 -0.62 -6.85 -12.67
CA ALA A 109 0.26 -6.28 -13.69
C ALA A 109 1.54 -5.66 -13.13
N GLY A 110 1.65 -5.51 -11.81
CA GLY A 110 2.78 -4.85 -11.14
C GLY A 110 2.76 -3.33 -11.31
N TYR A 111 1.58 -2.71 -11.31
CA TYR A 111 1.42 -1.25 -11.48
C TYR A 111 1.55 -0.44 -10.19
N VAL A 112 2.03 -1.05 -9.10
CA VAL A 112 2.36 -0.27 -7.89
C VAL A 112 3.60 0.57 -8.16
N THR A 113 3.51 1.86 -7.86
CA THR A 113 4.63 2.78 -8.03
C THR A 113 5.74 2.49 -7.02
N LYS A 114 6.98 2.55 -7.52
CA LYS A 114 8.17 2.47 -6.68
C LYS A 114 8.25 3.71 -5.79
N CYS A 115 8.79 3.53 -4.59
CA CYS A 115 9.04 4.57 -3.59
C CYS A 115 7.82 5.10 -2.83
N SER A 116 6.66 5.32 -3.46
CA SER A 116 5.45 5.76 -2.74
C SER A 116 4.49 4.64 -2.37
N GLY A 117 4.65 3.43 -2.93
CA GLY A 117 3.70 2.34 -2.71
C GLY A 117 2.27 2.63 -3.21
N GLU A 118 2.08 3.66 -4.04
CA GLU A 118 0.76 3.99 -4.57
C GLU A 118 0.36 2.95 -5.61
N GLY A 119 -0.66 2.15 -5.29
CA GLY A 119 -1.21 1.11 -6.18
C GLY A 119 -2.70 1.29 -6.50
N ILE A 120 -3.47 1.94 -5.61
CA ILE A 120 -4.95 2.04 -5.76
C ILE A 120 -5.34 2.79 -7.02
N TYR A 121 -4.77 3.98 -7.23
CA TYR A 121 -5.06 4.79 -8.42
C TYR A 121 -4.70 4.03 -9.71
N PHE A 122 -3.52 3.42 -9.74
CA PHE A 122 -3.04 2.70 -10.92
C PHE A 122 -3.80 1.40 -11.19
N ALA A 123 -4.29 0.72 -10.14
CA ALA A 123 -5.21 -0.39 -10.26
C ALA A 123 -6.54 0.05 -10.89
N ALA A 124 -7.16 1.11 -10.36
CA ALA A 124 -8.41 1.63 -10.91
C ALA A 124 -8.24 2.14 -12.36
N LYS A 125 -7.18 2.89 -12.63
CA LYS A 125 -6.88 3.44 -13.96
C LYS A 125 -6.63 2.34 -14.98
N SER A 126 -5.81 1.34 -14.65
CA SER A 126 -5.53 0.23 -15.55
C SER A 126 -6.77 -0.65 -15.79
N GLY A 127 -7.61 -0.85 -14.77
CA GLY A 127 -8.90 -1.51 -14.92
C GLY A 127 -9.83 -0.78 -15.89
N ARG A 128 -9.93 0.56 -15.76
CA ARG A 128 -10.71 1.38 -16.69
C ARG A 128 -10.18 1.27 -18.12
N MET A 129 -8.87 1.42 -18.33
CA MET A 129 -8.25 1.31 -19.65
C MET A 129 -8.50 -0.08 -20.27
N ALA A 130 -8.37 -1.15 -19.48
CA ALA A 130 -8.63 -2.51 -19.97
C ALA A 130 -10.11 -2.68 -20.40
N ALA A 131 -11.05 -2.12 -19.63
CA ALA A 131 -12.47 -2.17 -19.98
C ALA A 131 -12.79 -1.37 -21.25
N GLU A 132 -12.24 -0.15 -21.37
CA GLU A 132 -12.39 0.71 -22.56
C GLU A 132 -11.92 -0.02 -23.83
N GLU A 133 -10.77 -0.68 -23.78
CA GLU A 133 -10.24 -1.46 -24.91
C GLU A 133 -11.08 -2.70 -25.23
N ILE A 134 -11.58 -3.41 -24.22
CA ILE A 134 -12.47 -4.57 -24.44
C ILE A 134 -13.74 -4.12 -25.14
N VAL A 135 -14.34 -2.99 -24.73
CA VAL A 135 -15.55 -2.44 -25.37
C VAL A 135 -15.28 -2.06 -26.82
N ALA A 136 -14.16 -1.39 -27.09
CA ALA A 136 -13.76 -1.02 -28.45
C ALA A 136 -13.56 -2.25 -29.35
N LEU A 137 -12.86 -3.28 -28.84
CA LEU A 137 -12.57 -4.53 -29.57
C LEU A 137 -13.77 -5.45 -29.78
N THR A 138 -14.83 -5.28 -29.00
CA THR A 138 -16.05 -6.10 -29.09
C THR A 138 -17.22 -5.38 -29.73
N ALA A 139 -17.01 -4.13 -30.17
CA ALA A 139 -18.01 -3.34 -30.86
C ALA A 139 -18.56 -4.08 -32.10
N GLY A 140 -19.86 -3.99 -32.31
CA GLY A 140 -20.53 -4.65 -33.44
C GLY A 140 -20.59 -6.19 -33.36
N GLY A 141 -20.39 -6.78 -32.17
CA GLY A 141 -20.44 -8.23 -31.96
C GLY A 141 -19.16 -8.96 -32.35
N THR A 142 -18.09 -8.21 -32.63
CA THR A 142 -16.77 -8.76 -32.87
C THR A 142 -16.26 -9.45 -31.61
N ARG A 143 -15.60 -10.60 -31.78
CA ARG A 143 -14.91 -11.27 -30.67
C ARG A 143 -13.46 -10.82 -30.72
N ALA A 144 -12.86 -10.53 -29.56
CA ALA A 144 -11.42 -10.33 -29.46
C ALA A 144 -10.65 -11.49 -30.14
N PRO A 145 -9.39 -11.32 -30.57
CA PRO A 145 -8.63 -12.42 -31.17
C PRO A 145 -8.52 -13.63 -30.23
N PRO A 146 -8.48 -14.87 -30.75
CA PRO A 146 -8.12 -16.04 -29.94
C PRO A 146 -6.68 -15.92 -29.38
N PRO A 147 -6.34 -16.69 -28.33
CA PRO A 147 -5.02 -16.67 -27.70
C PRO A 147 -3.87 -17.10 -28.62
#